data_AF-A0A402A9A9-F1
#
_entry.id   AF-A0A402A9A9-F1
#
_cell.length_a   1.000
_cell.length_b   1.000
_cell.length_c   1.000
_cell.angle_alpha   90.00
_cell.angle_beta   90.00
_cell.angle_gamma   90.00
#
_symmetry.space_group_name_H-M   'P 1'
#
loop_
_entity.id
_entity.type
_entity.pdbx_description
1 polymer ?
#
loop_
_entity_poly.entity_id
_entity_poly.type
_entity_poly.pdbx_seq_one_letter_code
_entity_poly.pdbx_strand_id
1 'polypeptide(L)' 'MQCRIAIKGPLDPSWHEWFEDLRIAPDGPTKTVLSGPLVDQAALYRVLLKIRSLGLVLLFLETYEVDWEPEKERTKHTQ' A
#
# COMPACT_ATOMS: atom_id res chain seq x y z
N MET A 1 -5.60 -1.71 8.71
CA MET A 1 -6.25 -1.45 7.41
C MET A 1 -5.27 -1.77 6.29
N GLN A 2 -5.71 -2.45 5.22
CA GLN A 2 -4.87 -2.63 4.02
C GLN A 2 -5.26 -1.61 2.96
N CYS A 3 -4.27 -1.14 2.21
CA CYS A 3 -4.50 -0.25 1.08
C CYS A 3 -3.82 -0.74 -0.19
N ARG A 4 -4.40 -0.36 -1.33
CA ARG A 4 -3.78 -0.44 -2.65
C ARG A 4 -4.00 0.88 -3.37
N ILE A 5 -2.91 1.51 -3.77
CA ILE A 5 -2.88 2.83 -4.40
C ILE A 5 -2.15 2.67 -5.73
N ALA A 6 -2.74 3.13 -6.83
CA ALA A 6 -2.02 3.24 -8.09
C ALA A 6 -1.83 4.69 -8.50
N ILE A 7 -0.64 4.98 -8.99
CA ILE A 7 -0.25 6.27 -9.54
C ILE A 7 0.21 6.12 -10.99
N LYS A 8 0.08 7.20 -11.77
CA LYS A 8 0.58 7.27 -13.14
C LYS A 8 2.09 7.50 -13.14
N GLY A 9 2.78 6.72 -13.95
CA GLY A 9 4.22 6.78 -14.18
C GLY A 9 5.03 5.95 -13.19
N PRO A 10 6.35 5.82 -13.45
CA PRO A 10 7.28 5.26 -12.50
C PRO A 10 7.43 6.20 -11.29
N LEU A 11 7.58 5.61 -10.11
CA LEU A 11 8.02 6.36 -8.93
C LEU A 11 9.55 6.32 -8.85
N ASP A 12 10.16 7.49 -8.66
CA ASP A 12 11.61 7.57 -8.47
C ASP A 12 12.03 6.77 -7.22
N PRO A 13 13.06 5.90 -7.32
CA PRO A 13 13.57 5.09 -6.21
C PRO A 13 13.85 5.86 -4.92
N SER A 14 14.25 7.13 -5.01
CA SER A 14 14.52 7.99 -3.85
C SER A 14 13.31 8.20 -2.92
N TRP A 15 12.09 7.98 -3.40
CA TRP A 15 10.88 8.10 -2.59
C TRP A 15 10.46 6.79 -1.91
N HIS A 16 11.12 5.66 -2.19
CA HIS A 16 10.69 4.37 -1.66
C HIS A 16 10.75 4.31 -0.13
N GLU A 17 11.81 4.84 0.46
CA GLU A 17 11.97 4.91 1.93
C GLU A 17 10.90 5.78 2.61
N TRP A 18 10.27 6.71 1.87
CA TRP A 18 9.26 7.60 2.41
C TRP A 18 7.88 6.93 2.54
N PHE A 19 7.59 5.95 1.68
CA PHE A 19 6.30 5.25 1.69
C PHE A 19 6.24 4.07 2.68
N GLU A 20 7.15 4.04 3.67
CA GLU A 20 7.14 3.12 4.82
C GLU A 20 6.98 1.65 4.39
N ASP A 21 6.17 0.87 5.10
CA ASP A 21 5.92 -0.56 4.90
C ASP A 21 5.11 -0.87 3.62
N LEU A 22 4.82 0.14 2.79
CA LEU A 22 4.13 -0.10 1.52
C LEU A 22 5.10 -0.72 0.52
N ARG A 23 4.73 -1.90 0.03
CA ARG A 23 5.37 -2.50 -1.13
C ARG A 23 5.10 -1.62 -2.34
N ILE A 24 6.15 -1.15 -2.98
CA ILE A 24 6.10 -0.41 -4.24
C ILE A 24 6.46 -1.35 -5.37
N ALA A 25 5.60 -1.45 -6.37
CA ALA A 25 5.84 -2.30 -7.54
C ALA A 25 5.35 -1.62 -8.83
N PRO A 26 6.09 -1.73 -9.94
CA PRO A 26 5.59 -1.32 -11.24
C PRO A 26 4.40 -2.19 -11.66
N ASP A 27 3.41 -1.57 -12.31
CA ASP A 27 2.23 -2.24 -12.89
C ASP A 27 2.13 -1.86 -14.38
N GLY A 28 2.96 -2.51 -15.18
CA GLY A 28 3.17 -2.16 -16.58
C GLY A 28 4.04 -0.91 -16.76
N PRO A 29 4.11 -0.37 -18.00
CA PRO A 29 5.09 0.67 -18.35
C PRO A 29 4.76 2.07 -17.82
N THR A 30 3.53 2.31 -17.39
CA THR A 30 3.03 3.66 -17.07
C THR A 30 2.36 3.77 -15.72
N LYS A 31 2.53 2.78 -14.84
CA LYS A 31 1.91 2.80 -13.52
C LYS A 31 2.83 2.22 -12.45
N THR A 32 2.64 2.73 -11.24
CA THR A 32 3.26 2.21 -10.02
C THR A 32 2.15 1.94 -9.01
N VAL A 33 2.22 0.81 -8.33
CA VAL A 33 1.29 0.39 -7.28
C VAL A 33 2.03 0.39 -5.94
N LEU A 34 1.43 1.08 -4.96
CA LEU A 34 1.82 1.05 -3.56
C LEU A 34 0.76 0.24 -2.81
N SER A 35 1.17 -0.80 -2.10
CA SER A 35 0.24 -1.68 -1.40
C SER A 35 0.81 -2.21 -0.09
N GLY A 36 -0.03 -2.31 0.94
CA GLY A 36 0.39 -2.80 2.24
C GLY A 36 -0.50 -2.33 3.38
N PRO A 37 -0.11 -2.67 4.61
CA PRO A 37 -0.82 -2.24 5.80
C PRO A 37 -0.56 -0.77 6.10
N LEU A 38 -1.60 -0.10 6.58
CA LEU A 38 -1.52 1.20 7.22
C LEU A 38 -2.13 1.10 8.62
N VAL A 39 -1.46 1.75 9.57
CA VAL A 39 -1.86 1.81 10.98
C VAL A 39 -3.25 2.40 11.14
N ASP A 40 -3.55 3.47 10.42
CA ASP A 40 -4.83 4.18 10.51
C ASP A 40 -5.11 5.02 9.25
N GLN A 41 -6.24 5.73 9.27
CA GLN A 41 -6.62 6.66 8.21
C GLN A 41 -5.67 7.87 8.12
N ALA A 42 -5.04 8.30 9.22
CA ALA A 42 -4.09 9.42 9.17
C ALA A 42 -2.83 9.05 8.36
N ALA A 43 -2.36 7.81 8.46
CA ALA A 43 -1.29 7.27 7.64
C ALA A 43 -1.68 7.23 6.15
N LEU A 44 -2.92 6.84 5.84
CA LEU A 44 -3.44 6.91 4.47
C LEU A 44 -3.40 8.35 3.93
N TYR A 45 -3.94 9.31 4.68
CA TYR A 45 -3.97 10.71 4.23
C TYR A 45 -2.57 11.30 4.08
N ARG A 46 -1.59 10.92 4.92
CA ARG A 46 -0.18 11.29 4.75
C ARG A 46 0.38 10.81 3.40
N VAL A 47 0.11 9.56 3.01
CA VAL A 47 0.53 9.00 1.72
C VAL A 47 -0.13 9.76 0.57
N LEU A 48 -1.44 10.03 0.64
CA LEU A 48 -2.15 10.78 -0.41
C LEU A 48 -1.65 12.23 -0.52
N LEU A 49 -1.35 12.89 0.60
CA LEU A 49 -0.75 14.22 0.61
C LEU A 49 0.64 14.22 -0.03
N LYS A 50 1.44 13.16 0.18
CA LYS A 50 2.74 13.01 -0.49
C LYS A 50 2.57 12.88 -2.00
N ILE A 51 1.69 11.99 -2.46
CA ILE A 51 1.36 11.82 -3.88
C ILE A 51 0.98 13.17 -4.50
N ARG A 52 0.10 13.94 -3.85
CA ARG A 52 -0.25 15.30 -4.25
C ARG A 52 0.97 16.23 -4.32
N SER A 53 1.81 16.23 -3.28
CA SER A 53 2.98 17.13 -3.20
C SER A 53 4.02 16.87 -4.29
N LEU A 54 4.11 15.62 -4.77
CA LEU A 54 4.99 15.22 -5.87
C LEU A 54 4.38 15.47 -7.25
N GLY A 55 3.13 15.95 -7.32
CA GLY A 55 2.41 16.13 -8.58
C GLY A 55 2.06 14.80 -9.28
N LEU A 56 2.06 13.69 -8.53
CA LEU A 56 1.75 12.38 -9.08
C LEU A 56 0.24 12.23 -9.27
N VAL A 57 -0.16 11.66 -10.41
CA VAL A 57 -1.59 11.44 -10.72
C VAL A 57 -2.04 10.17 -10.04
N LEU A 58 -2.97 10.28 -9.09
CA LEU A 58 -3.68 9.16 -8.49
C LEU A 58 -4.62 8.53 -9.52
N LEU A 59 -4.47 7.23 -9.78
CA LEU A 59 -5.33 6.47 -10.69
C LEU A 59 -6.48 5.79 -9.94
N PHE A 60 -6.19 5.14 -8.81
CA PHE A 60 -7.21 4.60 -7.93
C PHE A 60 -6.66 4.44 -6.50
N LEU A 61 -7.59 4.32 -5.55
CA LEU A 61 -7.37 3.96 -4.17
C LEU A 61 -8.40 2.89 -3.78
N GLU A 62 -7.92 1.78 -3.21
CA GLU A 62 -8.73 0.73 -2.61
C GLU A 62 -8.29 0.52 -1.17
N THR A 63 -9.25 0.38 -0.27
CA THR A 63 -9.02 0.16 1.16
C THR A 63 -9.95 -0.92 1.65
N TYR A 64 -9.43 -1.83 2.47
CA TYR A 64 -10.23 -2.88 3.08
C TYR A 64 -9.79 -3.09 4.52
N GLU A 65 -10.77 -3.29 5.39
CA GLU A 65 -10.49 -3.77 6.73
C GLU A 65 -10.00 -5.21 6.61
N VAL A 66 -8.89 -5.50 7.29
CA VAL A 66 -8.51 -6.89 7.48
C VAL A 66 -9.27 -7.32 8.70
N ASP A 67 -10.36 -8.04 8.48
CA ASP A 67 -10.93 -8.88 9.52
C ASP A 67 -9.87 -9.95 9.81
N TRP A 68 -8.97 -9.64 10.73
CA TRP A 68 -8.02 -10.58 11.28
C TRP A 68 -8.83 -11.69 11.96
N GLU A 69 -9.11 -12.77 11.23
CA GLU A 69 -9.25 -14.07 11.86
C GLU A 69 -7.83 -14.53 12.20
N PRO A 70 -7.42 -14.53 13.47
CA PRO A 70 -6.15 -15.16 13.82
C PRO A 70 -6.21 -16.58 13.29
N GLU A 71 -5.21 -16.97 12.51
CA GLU A 71 -4.92 -18.36 12.15
C GLU A 71 -4.99 -19.20 13.44
N LYS A 72 -6.16 -19.79 13.70
CA LYS A 72 -6.33 -20.74 14.79
C LYS A 72 -5.47 -21.95 14.43
N GLU A 73 -4.36 -22.10 15.14
CA GLU A 73 -3.75 -23.39 15.45
C GLU A 73 -3.58 -24.35 14.26
N ARG A 74 -2.81 -23.98 13.22
CA ARG A 74 -2.21 -24.99 12.32
C ARG A 74 -0.84 -25.46 12.83
N THR A 75 -0.70 -25.61 14.15
CA THR A 75 0.33 -26.44 14.80
C THR A 75 -0.25 -27.08 16.06
N LYS A 76 -1.24 -27.96 15.88
CA LYS A 76 -1.50 -29.10 16.77
C LYS A 76 -2.54 -30.03 16.12
N HIS A 77 -2.21 -31.31 16.05
CA HIS A 77 -2.99 -32.46 15.56
C HIS A 77 -3.10 -32.71 14.05
N THR A 78 -2.28 -33.63 13.55
CA THR A 78 -2.73 -34.95 13.05
C THR A 78 -1.48 -35.85 13.05
N GLN A 79 -1.29 -36.57 14.16
CA GLN A 79 -1.25 -38.05 14.25
C GLN A 79 0.07 -38.66 13.79
#